data_AF-A0A947KGN2-F1
#
_entry.id   AF-A0A947KGN2-F1
#
_cell.length_a   1.000
_cell.length_b   1.000
_cell.length_c   1.000
_cell.angle_alpha   90.00
_cell.angle_beta   90.00
_cell.angle_gamma   90.00
#
_symmetry.space_group_name_H-M   'P 1'
#
loop_
_entity.id
_entity.type
_entity.pdbx_description
1 polymer ?
#
loop_
_entity_poly.entity_id
_entity_poly.type
_entity_poly.pdbx_seq_one_letter_code
_entity_poly.pdbx_strand_id
1 'polypeptide(L)'
;MSVLIKLTNDLPPIIQGAIGSALFWILLQLVGSIAKKISDLTGAYKEQTKKEEGLREYIYRKYTSRGGLAYYPQGYLFTFSEVLKYFLQGFIFVCISLLFRDYFSIATSICLVGAIYYFVKALIWLFPSVSWNTLSNEEHWQKVKELEEKLFGKVSNDTLEFLDKIKNQVESS
;
A
#
# COMPACT_ATOMS: atom_id res chain seq x y z
N MET A 1 24.54 39.89 0.88
CA MET A 1 24.09 39.59 2.25
C MET A 1 24.21 40.79 3.19
N SER A 2 25.28 41.60 3.12
CA SER A 2 25.48 42.80 3.97
C SER A 2 24.49 43.96 3.73
N VAL A 3 23.99 44.13 2.50
CA VAL A 3 23.05 45.22 2.15
C VAL A 3 21.64 44.96 2.70
N LEU A 4 21.16 43.70 2.65
CA LEU A 4 19.86 43.32 3.19
C LEU A 4 19.80 43.46 4.71
N ILE A 5 20.89 43.11 5.42
CA ILE A 5 21.02 43.23 6.88
C ILE A 5 21.05 44.70 7.32
N LYS A 6 21.74 45.58 6.56
CA LYS A 6 21.70 47.03 6.81
C LYS A 6 20.29 47.61 6.62
N LEU A 7 19.61 47.24 5.54
CA LEU A 7 18.23 47.68 5.28
C LEU A 7 17.22 47.19 6.33
N THR A 8 17.45 46.03 6.96
CA THR A 8 16.55 45.51 8.00
C THR A 8 16.74 46.19 9.35
N ASN A 9 17.94 46.70 9.63
CA ASN A 9 18.26 47.36 10.90
C ASN A 9 17.82 48.84 10.95
N ASP A 10 17.64 49.48 9.79
CA ASP A 10 17.16 50.87 9.70
C ASP A 10 15.62 50.99 9.70
N LEU A 11 14.90 49.86 9.73
CA LEU A 11 13.44 49.83 9.79
C LEU A 11 12.94 49.96 11.24
N PRO A 12 11.87 50.74 11.51
CA PRO A 12 11.24 50.78 12.82
C PRO A 12 10.92 49.36 13.34
N PRO A 13 11.14 49.05 14.63
CA PRO A 13 10.96 47.71 15.19
C PRO A 13 9.58 47.09 14.91
N ILE A 14 8.55 47.94 14.79
CA ILE A 14 7.17 47.56 14.47
C ILE A 14 7.08 46.97 13.05
N ILE A 15 7.77 47.56 12.07
CA ILE A 15 7.77 47.10 10.67
C ILE A 15 8.59 45.82 10.54
N GLN A 16 9.70 45.69 11.28
CA GLN A 16 10.49 44.47 11.32
C GLN A 16 9.70 43.28 11.92
N GLY A 17 8.91 43.53 12.98
CA GLY A 17 7.99 42.55 13.56
C GLY A 17 6.86 42.14 12.60
N ALA A 18 6.30 43.10 11.87
CA ALA A 18 5.28 42.84 10.85
C ALA A 18 5.81 41.99 9.68
N ILE A 19 7.04 42.27 9.20
CA ILE A 19 7.69 41.49 8.13
C ILE A 19 7.99 40.06 8.60
N GLY A 20 8.51 39.89 9.82
CA GLY A 20 8.75 38.57 10.41
C GLY A 20 7.46 37.75 10.54
N SER A 21 6.36 38.40 10.96
CA SER A 21 5.05 37.75 11.10
C SER A 21 4.43 37.39 9.75
N ALA A 22 4.57 38.24 8.74
CA ALA A 22 4.12 37.96 7.37
C ALA A 22 4.88 36.79 6.74
N LEU A 23 6.22 36.76 6.91
CA LEU A 23 7.05 35.64 6.46
C LEU A 23 6.70 34.34 7.17
N PHE A 24 6.46 34.39 8.48
CA PHE A 24 6.00 33.24 9.25
C PHE A 24 4.64 32.73 8.74
N TRP A 25 3.72 33.64 8.40
CA TRP A 25 2.41 33.28 7.85
C TRP A 25 2.51 32.59 6.48
N ILE A 26 3.37 33.10 5.60
CA ILE A 26 3.66 32.48 4.29
C ILE A 26 4.28 31.09 4.49
N LEU A 27 5.23 30.95 5.42
CA LEU A 27 5.84 29.66 5.74
C LEU A 27 4.79 28.65 6.25
N LEU A 28 3.90 29.07 7.15
CA LEU A 28 2.81 28.22 7.66
C LEU A 28 1.86 27.80 6.55
N GLN A 29 1.51 28.70 5.62
CA GLN A 29 0.69 28.33 4.46
C GLN A 29 1.39 27.29 3.59
N LEU A 30 2.69 27.46 3.33
CA LEU A 30 3.47 26.55 2.49
C LEU A 30 3.56 25.15 3.11
N VAL A 31 3.85 25.08 4.41
CA VAL A 31 3.85 23.83 5.19
C VAL A 31 2.45 23.21 5.20
N GLY A 32 1.40 24.00 5.39
CA GLY A 32 0.00 23.54 5.36
C GLY A 32 -0.41 22.97 4.01
N SER A 33 0.01 23.58 2.90
CA SER A 33 -0.24 23.08 1.55
C SER A 33 0.49 21.76 1.27
N ILE A 34 1.74 21.62 1.74
CA ILE A 34 2.49 20.36 1.63
C ILE A 34 1.84 19.28 2.50
N ALA A 35 1.46 19.59 3.73
CA ALA A 35 0.81 18.67 4.64
C ALA A 35 -0.53 18.14 4.09
N LYS A 36 -1.35 19.02 3.49
CA LYS A 36 -2.59 18.61 2.82
C LYS A 36 -2.33 17.65 1.67
N LYS A 37 -1.36 17.96 0.78
CA LYS A 37 -0.98 17.05 -0.31
C LYS A 37 -0.50 15.69 0.19
N ILE A 38 0.28 15.67 1.28
CA ILE A 38 0.73 14.41 1.91
C ILE A 38 -0.47 13.65 2.50
N SER A 39 -1.41 14.34 3.14
CA SER A 39 -2.63 13.72 3.69
C SER A 39 -3.51 13.12 2.61
N ASP A 40 -3.73 13.82 1.50
CA ASP A 40 -4.52 13.34 0.37
C ASP A 40 -3.86 12.12 -0.29
N LEU A 41 -2.54 12.16 -0.45
CA LEU A 41 -1.77 11.00 -0.89
C LEU A 41 -1.92 9.82 0.08
N THR A 42 -1.86 10.07 1.39
CA THR A 42 -2.02 9.03 2.42
C THR A 42 -3.41 8.36 2.33
N GLY A 43 -4.45 9.14 2.05
CA GLY A 43 -5.81 8.62 1.83
C GLY A 43 -5.89 7.68 0.62
N ALA A 44 -5.33 8.10 -0.52
CA ALA A 44 -5.27 7.28 -1.73
C ALA A 44 -4.43 6.00 -1.53
N TYR A 45 -3.28 6.11 -0.83
CA TYR A 45 -2.46 4.96 -0.46
C TYR A 45 -3.22 3.98 0.44
N LYS A 46 -4.00 4.47 1.40
CA LYS A 46 -4.80 3.62 2.30
C LYS A 46 -5.86 2.84 1.54
N GLU A 47 -6.52 3.47 0.56
CA GLU A 47 -7.49 2.78 -0.29
C GLU A 47 -6.83 1.74 -1.19
N GLN A 48 -5.67 2.06 -1.77
CA GLN A 48 -4.91 1.13 -2.60
C GLN A 48 -4.42 -0.08 -1.79
N THR A 49 -3.88 0.12 -0.58
CA THR A 49 -3.48 -0.96 0.31
C THR A 49 -4.66 -1.88 0.66
N LYS A 50 -5.84 -1.31 0.94
CA LYS A 50 -7.04 -2.12 1.20
C LYS A 50 -7.49 -2.94 -0.02
N LYS A 51 -7.40 -2.37 -1.22
CA LYS A 51 -7.69 -3.10 -2.46
C LYS A 51 -6.70 -4.22 -2.68
N GLU A 52 -5.42 -3.96 -2.44
CA GLU A 52 -4.35 -4.94 -2.56
C GLU A 52 -4.49 -6.09 -1.55
N GLU A 53 -4.81 -5.78 -0.29
CA GLU A 53 -5.12 -6.78 0.73
C GLU A 53 -6.33 -7.64 0.36
N GLY A 54 -7.42 -7.02 -0.12
CA GLY A 54 -8.61 -7.72 -0.58
C GLY A 54 -8.32 -8.63 -1.78
N LEU A 55 -7.51 -8.15 -2.73
CA LEU A 55 -7.09 -8.93 -3.90
C LEU A 55 -6.24 -10.13 -3.46
N ARG A 56 -5.29 -9.92 -2.55
CA ARG A 56 -4.47 -10.99 -1.98
C ARG A 56 -5.35 -12.04 -1.31
N GLU A 57 -6.27 -11.63 -0.43
CA GLU A 57 -7.20 -12.54 0.24
C GLU A 57 -8.05 -13.32 -0.77
N TYR A 58 -8.59 -12.64 -1.79
CA TYR A 58 -9.35 -13.27 -2.87
C TYR A 58 -8.53 -14.36 -3.59
N ILE A 59 -7.29 -14.06 -3.98
CA ILE A 59 -6.43 -15.01 -4.69
C ILE A 59 -6.14 -16.24 -3.83
N TYR A 60 -5.77 -16.01 -2.57
CA TYR A 60 -5.48 -17.09 -1.65
C TYR A 60 -6.70 -17.98 -1.38
N ARG A 61 -7.86 -17.37 -1.11
CA ARG A 61 -9.10 -18.10 -0.84
C ARG A 61 -9.65 -18.84 -2.06
N LYS A 62 -9.63 -18.21 -3.23
CA LYS A 62 -10.26 -18.79 -4.43
C LYS A 62 -9.36 -19.79 -5.14
N TYR A 63 -8.07 -19.49 -5.28
CA TYR A 63 -7.16 -20.27 -6.13
C TYR A 63 -6.20 -21.16 -5.35
N THR A 64 -5.98 -20.89 -4.06
CA THR A 64 -4.87 -21.50 -3.30
C THR A 64 -5.32 -22.38 -2.14
N SER A 65 -6.48 -22.10 -1.53
CA SER A 65 -7.00 -22.88 -0.38
C SER A 65 -7.72 -24.18 -0.75
N ARG A 66 -7.86 -24.51 -2.04
CA ARG A 66 -8.38 -25.80 -2.47
C ARG A 66 -7.28 -26.84 -2.54
N GLY A 67 -7.52 -28.00 -1.92
CA GLY A 67 -6.72 -29.22 -2.04
C GLY A 67 -6.78 -29.88 -3.43
N GLY A 68 -6.73 -29.08 -4.50
CA GLY A 68 -6.78 -29.55 -5.88
C GLY A 68 -6.06 -28.59 -6.82
N LEU A 69 -5.11 -29.15 -7.57
CA LEU A 69 -4.25 -28.50 -8.59
C LEU A 69 -4.99 -27.77 -9.72
N ALA A 70 -6.32 -27.79 -9.78
CA ALA A 70 -7.08 -27.26 -10.92
C ALA A 70 -6.91 -25.73 -11.09
N TYR A 71 -6.83 -24.99 -9.98
CA TYR A 71 -6.72 -23.52 -9.98
C TYR A 71 -5.43 -23.01 -9.29
N TYR A 72 -4.70 -23.93 -8.65
CA TYR A 72 -3.43 -23.66 -7.97
C TYR A 72 -2.36 -23.00 -8.87
N PRO A 73 -2.17 -23.39 -10.14
CA PRO A 73 -1.15 -22.78 -11.00
C PRO A 73 -1.40 -21.29 -11.25
N GLN A 74 -2.68 -20.90 -11.40
CA GLN A 74 -3.07 -19.52 -11.67
C GLN A 74 -2.84 -18.64 -10.44
N GLY A 75 -3.27 -19.12 -9.25
CA GLY A 75 -3.02 -18.44 -7.99
C GLY A 75 -1.52 -18.32 -7.67
N TYR A 76 -0.76 -19.39 -7.91
CA TYR A 76 0.69 -19.39 -7.71
C TYR A 76 1.40 -18.41 -8.64
N LEU A 77 1.09 -18.41 -9.94
CA LEU A 77 1.70 -17.49 -10.89
C LEU A 77 1.40 -16.03 -10.56
N PHE A 78 0.17 -15.72 -10.15
CA PHE A 78 -0.19 -14.37 -9.75
C PHE A 78 0.60 -13.92 -8.51
N THR A 79 0.58 -14.73 -7.45
CA THR A 79 1.34 -14.46 -6.23
C THR A 79 2.83 -14.30 -6.52
N PHE A 80 3.40 -15.19 -7.32
CA PHE A 80 4.81 -15.12 -7.72
C PHE A 80 5.13 -13.84 -8.50
N SER A 81 4.25 -13.41 -9.41
CA SER A 81 4.44 -12.18 -10.18
C SER A 81 4.44 -10.93 -9.28
N GLU A 82 3.57 -10.86 -8.26
CA GLU A 82 3.54 -9.76 -7.31
C GLU A 82 4.77 -9.78 -6.38
N VAL A 83 5.19 -10.95 -5.91
CA VAL A 83 6.43 -11.12 -5.15
C VAL A 83 7.64 -10.62 -5.96
N LEU A 84 7.75 -11.04 -7.23
CA LEU A 84 8.86 -10.65 -8.10
C LEU A 84 8.87 -9.15 -8.36
N LYS A 85 7.71 -8.54 -8.59
CA LYS A 85 7.57 -7.09 -8.77
C LYS A 85 8.09 -6.31 -7.55
N TYR A 86 7.68 -6.69 -6.34
CA TYR A 86 8.16 -6.02 -5.13
C TYR A 86 9.63 -6.30 -4.84
N PHE A 87 10.09 -7.51 -5.12
CA PHE A 87 11.50 -7.86 -4.99
C PHE A 87 12.39 -7.02 -5.92
N LEU A 88 11.99 -6.86 -7.19
CA LEU A 88 12.68 -6.02 -8.16
C LEU A 88 12.67 -4.54 -7.75
N GLN A 89 11.55 -4.03 -7.23
CA GLN A 89 11.49 -2.68 -6.68
C GLN A 89 12.48 -2.50 -5.52
N GLY A 90 12.49 -3.43 -4.56
CA GLY A 90 13.46 -3.42 -3.47
C GLY A 90 14.91 -3.45 -3.97
N PHE A 91 15.19 -4.27 -5.00
CA PHE A 91 16.50 -4.36 -5.62
C PHE A 91 16.94 -3.05 -6.29
N ILE A 92 16.04 -2.35 -6.98
CA ILE A 92 16.32 -1.03 -7.56
C ILE A 92 16.74 -0.03 -6.45
N PHE A 93 16.04 -0.03 -5.31
CA PHE A 93 16.39 0.81 -4.17
C PHE A 93 17.77 0.48 -3.59
N VAL A 94 18.14 -0.80 -3.53
CA VAL A 94 19.49 -1.22 -3.14
C VAL A 94 20.53 -0.73 -4.14
N CYS A 95 20.30 -0.88 -5.45
CA CYS A 95 21.20 -0.38 -6.49
C CYS A 95 21.41 1.13 -6.37
N ILE A 96 20.34 1.91 -6.21
CA ILE A 96 20.43 3.36 -6.00
C ILE A 96 21.22 3.67 -4.72
N SER A 97 20.93 2.97 -3.63
CA SER A 97 21.67 3.16 -2.36
C SER A 97 23.17 2.92 -2.51
N LEU A 98 23.57 1.91 -3.29
CA LEU A 98 24.98 1.61 -3.52
C LEU A 98 25.66 2.66 -4.41
N LEU A 99 24.97 3.17 -5.43
CA LEU A 99 25.49 4.19 -6.35
C LEU A 99 25.71 5.54 -5.67
N PHE A 100 24.84 5.91 -4.72
CA PHE A 100 24.86 7.23 -4.07
C PHE A 100 25.48 7.24 -2.67
N ARG A 101 26.08 6.11 -2.25
CA ARG A 101 26.62 5.91 -0.90
C ARG A 101 27.59 7.00 -0.46
N ASP A 102 28.49 7.41 -1.36
CA ASP A 102 29.58 8.34 -1.05
C ASP A 102 29.17 9.81 -1.14
N TYR A 103 28.01 10.11 -1.77
CA TYR A 103 27.56 11.48 -2.02
C TYR A 103 26.59 11.99 -0.95
N PHE A 104 25.64 11.15 -0.53
CA PHE A 104 24.57 11.55 0.39
C PHE A 104 24.23 10.42 1.37
N SER A 105 24.84 10.48 2.57
CA SER A 105 24.60 9.49 3.65
C SER A 105 23.12 9.37 4.05
N ILE A 106 22.39 10.50 4.08
CA ILE A 106 20.94 10.52 4.40
C ILE A 106 20.14 9.84 3.29
N ALA A 107 20.44 10.12 2.01
CA ALA A 107 19.72 9.53 0.88
C ALA A 107 19.91 8.01 0.83
N THR A 108 21.12 7.54 1.16
CA THR A 108 21.46 6.11 1.26
C THR A 108 20.58 5.42 2.31
N SER A 109 20.48 5.99 3.51
CA SER A 109 19.62 5.46 4.57
C SER A 109 18.15 5.39 4.16
N ILE A 110 17.62 6.44 3.53
CA ILE A 110 16.25 6.46 3.01
C ILE A 110 16.03 5.36 1.97
N CYS A 111 16.99 5.17 1.06
CA CYS A 111 16.90 4.13 0.03
C CYS A 111 16.91 2.72 0.63
N LEU A 112 17.75 2.47 1.64
CA LEU A 112 17.78 1.19 2.35
C LEU A 112 16.45 0.91 3.08
N VAL A 113 15.86 1.92 3.72
CA VAL A 113 14.53 1.77 4.34
C VAL A 113 13.47 1.45 3.28
N GLY A 114 13.52 2.12 2.13
CA GLY A 114 12.65 1.81 0.98
C GLY A 114 12.82 0.37 0.48
N ALA A 115 14.05 -0.12 0.37
CA ALA A 115 14.33 -1.50 -0.02
C ALA A 115 13.74 -2.50 0.97
N ILE A 116 13.96 -2.29 2.27
CA ILE A 116 13.40 -3.14 3.34
C ILE A 116 11.88 -3.15 3.26
N TYR A 117 11.24 -2.00 3.07
CA TYR A 117 9.78 -1.90 2.92
C TYR A 117 9.27 -2.79 1.78
N TYR A 118 9.89 -2.73 0.60
CA TYR A 118 9.47 -3.56 -0.53
C TYR A 118 9.75 -5.05 -0.34
N PHE A 119 10.85 -5.43 0.31
CA PHE A 119 11.12 -6.83 0.65
C PHE A 119 10.12 -7.38 1.65
N VAL A 120 9.75 -6.62 2.68
CA VAL A 120 8.67 -6.99 3.61
C VAL A 120 7.36 -7.15 2.84
N LYS A 121 7.05 -6.25 1.91
CA LYS A 121 5.84 -6.35 1.07
C LYS A 121 5.84 -7.61 0.19
N ALA A 122 6.99 -7.99 -0.37
CA ALA A 122 7.15 -9.24 -1.10
C ALA A 122 6.91 -10.46 -0.19
N LEU A 123 7.44 -10.46 1.04
CA LEU A 123 7.21 -11.54 2.01
C LEU A 123 5.73 -11.66 2.40
N ILE A 124 5.05 -10.53 2.60
CA ILE A 124 3.61 -10.49 2.89
C ILE A 124 2.79 -11.13 1.75
N TRP A 125 3.24 -11.01 0.51
CA TRP A 125 2.61 -11.69 -0.62
C TRP A 125 2.88 -13.18 -0.65
N LEU A 126 4.02 -13.65 -0.13
CA LEU A 126 4.41 -15.06 -0.12
C LEU A 126 3.64 -15.90 0.91
N PHE A 127 3.22 -15.29 2.03
CA PHE A 127 2.57 -16.02 3.12
C PHE A 127 1.09 -15.62 3.28
N PRO A 128 0.14 -16.58 3.26
CA PRO A 128 -1.25 -16.30 3.57
C PRO A 128 -1.42 -15.92 5.04
N SER A 129 -2.45 -15.11 5.35
CA SER A 129 -2.83 -14.86 6.74
C SER A 129 -3.40 -16.13 7.37
N VAL A 130 -2.99 -16.43 8.61
CA VAL A 130 -3.51 -17.58 9.38
C VAL A 130 -5.03 -17.50 9.54
N SER A 131 -5.58 -16.28 9.64
CA SER A 131 -7.02 -16.03 9.77
C SER A 131 -7.84 -16.45 8.54
N TRP A 132 -7.21 -16.78 7.43
CA TRP A 132 -7.95 -17.14 6.21
C TRP A 132 -8.42 -18.59 6.19
N ASN A 133 -7.79 -19.48 6.94
CA ASN A 133 -8.07 -20.92 6.93
C ASN A 133 -9.01 -21.39 8.05
N THR A 134 -9.46 -20.50 8.93
CA THR A 134 -10.28 -20.86 10.10
C THR A 134 -11.79 -20.84 9.87
N LEU A 135 -12.24 -20.44 8.67
CA LEU A 135 -13.67 -20.32 8.35
C LEU A 135 -14.26 -21.67 7.92
N SER A 136 -15.55 -21.86 8.20
CA SER A 136 -16.31 -22.98 7.63
C SER A 136 -16.36 -22.88 6.10
N ASN A 137 -16.64 -23.99 5.41
CA ASN A 137 -16.71 -24.00 3.94
C ASN A 137 -17.74 -22.98 3.41
N GLU A 138 -18.89 -22.83 4.06
CA GLU A 138 -19.90 -21.86 3.65
C GLU A 138 -19.41 -20.41 3.83
N GLU A 139 -18.93 -20.06 5.02
CA GLU A 139 -18.40 -18.72 5.33
C GLU A 139 -17.23 -18.34 4.41
N HIS A 140 -16.39 -19.31 4.06
CA HIS A 140 -15.29 -19.10 3.11
C HIS A 140 -15.80 -18.63 1.75
N TRP A 141 -16.82 -19.31 1.19
CA TRP A 141 -17.38 -18.95 -0.12
C TRP A 141 -18.24 -17.68 -0.09
N GLN A 142 -18.92 -17.42 1.03
CA GLN A 142 -19.57 -16.13 1.25
C GLN A 142 -18.54 -15.00 1.26
N LYS A 143 -17.36 -15.22 1.87
CA LYS A 143 -16.29 -14.22 1.87
C LYS A 143 -15.68 -14.01 0.47
N VAL A 144 -15.51 -15.08 -0.31
CA VAL A 144 -15.08 -14.97 -1.72
C VAL A 144 -16.10 -14.15 -2.52
N LYS A 145 -17.39 -14.41 -2.36
CA LYS A 145 -18.46 -13.63 -3.00
C LYS A 145 -18.40 -12.14 -2.64
N GLU A 146 -18.26 -11.82 -1.36
CA GLU A 146 -18.11 -10.43 -0.88
C GLU A 146 -16.89 -9.74 -1.51
N LEU A 147 -15.76 -10.45 -1.59
CA LEU A 147 -14.54 -9.93 -2.20
C LEU A 147 -14.70 -9.70 -3.70
N GLU A 148 -15.37 -10.60 -4.43
CA GLU A 148 -15.64 -10.44 -5.86
C GLU A 148 -16.53 -9.24 -6.16
N GLU A 149 -17.61 -9.07 -5.39
CA GLU A 149 -18.51 -7.95 -5.52
C GLU A 149 -17.78 -6.63 -5.23
N LYS A 150 -16.94 -6.60 -4.20
CA LYS A 150 -16.18 -5.41 -3.81
C LYS A 150 -15.05 -5.05 -4.78
N LEU A 151 -14.35 -6.04 -5.33
CA LEU A 151 -13.18 -5.83 -6.19
C LEU A 151 -13.55 -5.67 -7.67
N PHE A 152 -14.56 -6.40 -8.14
CA PHE A 152 -14.91 -6.49 -9.56
C PHE A 152 -16.32 -6.00 -9.89
N GLY A 153 -17.16 -5.70 -8.89
CA GLY A 153 -18.54 -5.27 -9.08
C GLY A 153 -19.49 -6.38 -9.58
N LYS A 154 -19.00 -7.62 -9.68
CA LYS A 154 -19.77 -8.78 -10.12
C LYS A 154 -19.23 -10.04 -9.47
N VAL A 155 -20.14 -10.96 -9.14
CA VAL A 155 -19.82 -12.28 -8.62
C VAL A 155 -19.62 -13.22 -9.80
N SER A 156 -18.62 -14.09 -9.71
CA SER A 156 -18.33 -15.06 -10.75
C SER A 156 -19.29 -16.25 -10.69
N ASN A 157 -19.66 -16.81 -11.84
CA ASN A 157 -20.63 -17.90 -11.93
C ASN A 157 -20.17 -19.16 -11.17
N ASP A 158 -18.86 -19.43 -11.17
CA ASP A 158 -18.27 -20.54 -10.41
C ASP A 158 -18.51 -20.40 -8.90
N THR A 159 -18.35 -19.20 -8.35
CA THR A 159 -18.61 -18.87 -6.94
C THR A 159 -20.09 -19.10 -6.59
N LEU A 160 -21.01 -18.68 -7.46
CA LEU A 160 -22.45 -18.88 -7.26
C LEU A 160 -22.83 -20.37 -7.31
N GLU A 161 -22.31 -21.13 -8.28
CA GLU A 161 -22.53 -22.57 -8.37
C GLU A 161 -22.02 -23.32 -7.13
N PHE A 162 -20.90 -22.90 -6.54
CA PHE A 162 -20.40 -23.52 -5.32
C PHE A 162 -21.26 -23.24 -4.10
N LEU A 163 -21.75 -22.02 -3.94
CA LEU A 163 -22.68 -21.68 -2.87
C LEU A 163 -23.99 -22.47 -2.99
N ASP A 164 -24.50 -22.63 -4.21
CA ASP A 164 -25.71 -23.42 -4.46
C ASP A 164 -25.50 -24.90 -4.13
N LYS A 165 -24.35 -25.48 -4.52
CA LYS A 165 -23.99 -26.86 -4.15
C LYS A 165 -23.89 -27.08 -2.64
N ILE A 166 -23.28 -26.15 -1.92
CA ILE A 166 -23.17 -26.23 -0.46
C ILE A 166 -24.56 -26.18 0.18
N LYS A 167 -25.40 -25.25 -0.27
CA LYS A 167 -26.78 -25.11 0.23
C LYS A 167 -27.60 -26.40 0.00
N ASN A 168 -27.53 -26.96 -1.20
CA ASN A 168 -28.21 -28.21 -1.55
C ASN A 168 -27.70 -29.41 -0.72
N GLN A 169 -26.42 -29.42 -0.34
CA GLN A 169 -25.87 -30.46 0.54
C GLN A 169 -26.40 -30.33 1.97
N VAL A 170 -26.48 -29.11 2.52
CA VAL A 170 -27.01 -28.85 3.86
C VAL A 170 -28.51 -29.18 3.95
N GLU A 171 -29.29 -28.91 2.90
CA GLU A 171 -30.72 -29.25 2.86
C GLU A 171 -30.98 -30.77 2.72
N SER A 172 -29.99 -31.54 2.27
CA SER A 172 -30.09 -33.00 2.06
C SER A 172 -29.63 -33.84 3.26
N SER A 173 -29.08 -33.21 4.30
CA SER A 173 -28.52 -33.84 5.51
C SER A 173 -29.32 -33.48 6.75
#